data_AF-A0ABD3F2J0-F1
#
_entry.id   AF-A0ABD3F2J0-F1
#
_cell.length_a   1.000
_cell.length_b   1.000
_cell.length_c   1.000
_cell.angle_alpha   90.00
_cell.angle_beta   90.00
_cell.angle_gamma   90.00
#
_symmetry.space_group_name_H-M   'P 1'
#
loop_
_entity.id
_entity.type
_entity.pdbx_description
1 polymer ?
#
loop_
_entity_poly.entity_id
_entity_poly.type
_entity_poly.pdbx_seq_one_letter_code
_entity_poly.pdbx_strand_id
1 'polypeptide(L)'
;MAFGMQINSARIRGSKFGPALVIETSAASGGYILGFRVDPEERLHELFKEMQSLHSVFSTNPIYGVEFEVEEKPAPLEQLKQPRKMDDVEIEEDYSSSMDAFAAYYAAVNKNQDRPPTFSKELGLAIESLPDGFSVGDLWYILLRSTSLVRVSARH
;
A
#
# COMPACT_ATOMS: atom_id res chain seq x y z
N MET A 1 6.66 -3.06 -18.34
CA MET A 1 7.64 -4.16 -18.40
C MET A 1 8.07 -4.50 -16.97
N ALA A 2 7.61 -5.60 -16.39
CA ALA A 2 7.97 -6.01 -15.02
C ALA A 2 8.50 -7.46 -14.93
N PHE A 3 8.66 -8.13 -16.08
CA PHE A 3 8.89 -9.57 -16.16
C PHE A 3 10.26 -10.00 -15.57
N GLY A 4 11.32 -9.21 -15.78
CA GLY A 4 12.65 -9.51 -15.23
C GLY A 4 12.71 -9.47 -13.70
N MET A 5 11.86 -8.66 -13.07
CA MET A 5 11.89 -8.40 -11.63
C MET A 5 11.29 -9.55 -10.79
N GLN A 6 10.41 -10.34 -11.40
CA GLN A 6 9.69 -11.40 -10.70
C GLN A 6 10.40 -12.75 -10.81
N ILE A 7 11.36 -12.92 -11.73
CA ILE A 7 12.11 -14.17 -11.88
C ILE A 7 13.11 -14.30 -10.73
N ASN A 8 12.94 -15.36 -9.93
CA ASN A 8 13.86 -15.73 -8.85
C ASN A 8 14.96 -16.66 -9.35
N SER A 9 14.58 -17.69 -10.11
CA SER A 9 15.55 -18.61 -10.70
C SER A 9 15.01 -19.24 -11.96
N ALA A 10 15.91 -19.73 -12.82
CA ALA A 10 15.53 -20.52 -13.98
C ALA A 10 16.54 -21.63 -14.22
N ARG A 11 16.05 -22.81 -14.59
CA ARG A 11 16.86 -24.03 -14.72
C ARG A 11 16.26 -24.95 -15.78
N ILE A 12 17.09 -25.75 -16.43
CA ILE A 12 16.61 -26.90 -17.21
C ILE A 12 16.45 -28.09 -16.24
N ARG A 13 15.27 -28.72 -16.23
CA ARG A 13 14.99 -29.93 -15.44
C ARG A 13 14.32 -31.00 -16.29
N GLY A 14 14.58 -32.27 -15.96
CA GLY A 14 13.85 -33.39 -16.53
C GLY A 14 12.38 -33.38 -16.10
N SER A 15 11.48 -33.60 -17.05
CA SER A 15 10.05 -33.78 -16.81
C SER A 15 9.57 -35.12 -17.37
N LYS A 16 8.31 -35.49 -17.08
CA LYS A 16 7.68 -36.69 -17.67
C LYS A 16 7.63 -36.70 -19.21
N PHE A 17 7.85 -35.54 -19.83
CA PHE A 17 7.83 -35.36 -21.29
C PHE A 17 9.19 -35.00 -21.89
N GLY A 18 10.28 -35.15 -21.13
CA GLY A 18 11.62 -34.72 -21.55
C GLY A 18 12.09 -33.45 -20.82
N PRO A 19 13.25 -32.90 -21.21
CA PRO A 19 13.81 -31.70 -20.58
C PRO A 19 12.90 -30.49 -20.80
N ALA A 20 12.76 -29.68 -19.75
CA ALA A 20 11.92 -28.49 -19.74
C ALA A 20 12.64 -27.32 -19.08
N LEU A 21 12.39 -26.11 -19.59
CA LEU A 21 12.77 -24.86 -18.93
C LEU A 21 11.82 -24.63 -17.76
N VAL A 22 12.36 -24.56 -16.56
CA VAL A 22 11.62 -24.27 -15.34
C VAL A 22 11.99 -22.87 -14.87
N ILE A 23 10.99 -22.01 -14.69
CA ILE A 23 11.13 -20.66 -14.15
C ILE A 23 10.41 -20.60 -12.80
N GLU A 24 11.12 -20.15 -11.78
CA GLU A 24 10.59 -19.90 -10.45
C GLU A 24 10.44 -18.40 -10.23
N THR A 25 9.27 -17.97 -9.76
CA THR A 25 9.04 -16.56 -9.43
C THR A 25 9.37 -16.26 -7.96
N SER A 26 9.57 -14.99 -7.62
CA SER A 26 9.87 -14.56 -6.26
C SER A 26 8.69 -14.85 -5.31
N ALA A 27 8.99 -15.08 -4.03
CA ALA A 27 7.96 -15.30 -3.01
C ALA A 27 6.96 -14.13 -2.92
N ALA A 28 7.44 -12.90 -3.10
CA ALA A 28 6.61 -11.69 -3.12
C ALA A 28 5.55 -11.68 -4.25
N SER A 29 5.79 -12.45 -5.32
CA SER A 29 4.85 -12.61 -6.45
C SER A 29 4.01 -13.89 -6.38
N GLY A 30 4.12 -14.66 -5.29
CA GLY A 30 3.37 -15.91 -5.11
C GLY A 30 4.19 -17.20 -5.28
N GLY A 31 5.48 -17.12 -5.64
CA GLY A 31 6.38 -18.28 -5.67
C GLY A 31 5.97 -19.37 -6.68
N TYR A 32 5.53 -18.96 -7.88
CA TYR A 32 5.07 -19.89 -8.91
C TYR A 32 6.23 -20.67 -9.54
N ILE A 33 5.93 -21.91 -9.95
CA ILE A 33 6.84 -22.75 -10.74
C ILE A 33 6.21 -22.97 -12.11
N LEU A 34 6.84 -22.42 -13.14
CA LEU A 34 6.36 -22.46 -14.53
C LEU A 34 7.28 -23.38 -15.34
N GLY A 35 6.73 -24.41 -15.96
CA GLY A 35 7.48 -25.38 -16.77
C GLY A 35 7.13 -25.29 -18.25
N PHE A 36 8.14 -25.14 -19.11
CA PHE A 36 8.00 -25.01 -20.55
C PHE A 36 8.79 -26.10 -21.27
N ARG A 37 8.10 -26.86 -22.12
CA ARG A 37 8.75 -27.77 -23.06
C ARG A 37 9.09 -27.00 -24.33
N VAL A 38 10.31 -27.19 -24.83
CA VAL A 38 10.77 -26.59 -26.08
C VAL A 38 11.42 -27.68 -26.91
N ASP A 39 10.92 -27.87 -28.14
CA ASP A 39 11.48 -28.78 -29.12
C ASP A 39 11.94 -27.96 -30.36
N PRO A 40 13.09 -28.27 -30.98
CA PRO A 40 14.07 -29.28 -30.57
C PRO A 40 14.86 -28.86 -29.32
N GLU A 41 15.51 -29.84 -28.67
CA GLU A 41 16.25 -29.62 -27.40
C GLU A 41 17.42 -28.64 -27.54
N GLU A 42 18.03 -28.47 -28.73
CA GLU A 42 19.05 -27.44 -28.92
C GLU A 42 18.50 -26.04 -28.64
N ARG A 43 17.27 -25.76 -29.12
CA ARG A 43 16.60 -24.47 -28.95
C ARG A 43 16.28 -24.18 -27.47
N LEU A 44 16.00 -25.23 -26.69
CA LEU A 44 15.81 -25.10 -25.24
C LEU A 44 17.07 -24.52 -24.57
N HIS A 45 18.25 -25.03 -24.95
CA HIS A 45 19.52 -24.61 -24.39
C HIS A 45 19.92 -23.20 -24.84
N GLU A 46 19.62 -22.83 -26.08
CA GLU A 46 19.80 -21.47 -26.61
C GLU A 46 18.95 -20.45 -25.83
N LEU A 47 17.65 -20.71 -25.71
CA LEU A 47 16.73 -19.84 -24.97
C LEU A 47 17.12 -19.72 -23.49
N PHE A 48 17.55 -20.82 -22.88
CA PHE A 48 17.99 -20.81 -21.49
C PHE A 48 19.22 -19.91 -21.28
N LYS A 49 20.19 -19.95 -22.20
CA LYS A 49 21.37 -19.07 -22.17
C LYS A 49 21.00 -17.61 -22.40
N GLU A 50 20.17 -17.32 -23.40
CA GLU A 50 19.73 -15.97 -23.72
C GLU A 50 19.00 -15.34 -22.52
N MET A 51 18.06 -16.09 -21.93
CA MET A 51 17.29 -15.63 -20.78
C MET A 51 18.18 -15.42 -19.54
N GLN A 52 19.18 -16.29 -19.28
CA GLN A 52 20.15 -16.06 -18.20
C GLN A 52 20.98 -14.79 -18.44
N SER A 53 21.45 -14.59 -19.66
CA SER A 53 22.21 -13.39 -20.02
C SER A 53 21.37 -12.13 -19.77
N LEU A 54 20.13 -12.11 -20.28
CA LEU A 54 19.23 -10.97 -20.14
C LEU A 54 18.87 -10.70 -18.67
N HIS A 55 18.58 -11.75 -17.89
CA HIS A 55 18.26 -11.63 -16.48
C HIS A 55 19.45 -11.10 -15.65
N SER A 56 20.68 -11.50 -15.98
CA SER A 56 21.88 -10.98 -15.32
C SER A 56 22.09 -9.48 -15.56
N VAL A 57 21.89 -9.03 -16.81
CA VAL A 57 22.01 -7.61 -17.19
C VAL A 57 20.91 -6.80 -16.51
N PHE A 58 19.66 -7.29 -16.57
CA PHE A 58 18.53 -6.64 -15.93
C PHE A 58 18.70 -6.52 -14.41
N SER A 59 19.25 -7.55 -13.75
CA SER A 59 19.45 -7.54 -12.29
C SER A 59 20.52 -6.54 -11.84
N THR A 60 21.42 -6.13 -12.73
CA THR A 60 22.48 -5.16 -12.43
C THR A 60 21.97 -3.71 -12.44
N ASN A 61 21.13 -3.37 -13.43
CA ASN A 61 20.50 -2.06 -13.51
C ASN A 61 19.03 -2.22 -13.95
N PRO A 62 18.12 -2.46 -13.00
CA PRO A 62 16.73 -2.77 -13.30
C PRO A 62 16.00 -1.56 -13.86
N ILE A 63 15.27 -1.78 -14.95
CA ILE A 63 14.39 -0.78 -15.56
C ILE A 63 13.00 -0.92 -14.91
N TYR A 64 12.63 0.03 -14.05
CA TYR A 64 11.35 0.03 -13.36
C TYR A 64 10.18 0.56 -14.21
N GLY A 65 10.48 1.16 -15.37
CA GLY A 65 9.47 1.77 -16.24
C GLY A 65 8.84 3.04 -15.66
N VAL A 66 9.54 3.71 -14.73
CA VAL A 66 9.15 5.02 -14.21
C VAL A 66 9.70 6.09 -15.15
N GLU A 67 8.81 6.71 -15.90
CA GLU A 67 9.12 7.91 -16.68
C GLU A 67 8.86 9.13 -15.79
N PHE A 68 9.80 10.07 -15.77
CA PHE A 68 9.61 11.35 -15.10
C PHE A 68 10.09 12.46 -16.01
N GLU A 69 9.31 13.53 -16.07
CA GLU A 69 9.77 14.80 -16.59
C GLU A 69 10.28 15.62 -15.40
N VAL A 70 11.51 16.10 -15.49
CA VAL A 70 12.01 17.08 -14.52
C VAL A 70 11.41 18.41 -14.91
N GLU A 71 10.32 18.81 -14.25
CA GLU A 71 9.90 20.19 -14.27
C GLU A 71 11.08 21.05 -13.81
N GLU A 72 11.40 22.10 -14.56
CA GLU A 72 12.40 23.09 -14.14
C GLU A 72 12.05 23.54 -12.73
N LYS A 73 13.06 23.45 -11.86
CA LYS A 73 13.04 23.79 -10.44
C LYS A 73 11.95 24.82 -10.13
N PRO A 74 10.88 24.45 -9.39
CA PRO A 74 9.89 25.44 -8.97
C PRO A 74 10.60 26.59 -8.26
N ALA A 75 10.08 27.80 -8.46
CA ALA A 75 10.71 29.03 -8.00
C ALA A 75 11.23 28.91 -6.55
N PRO A 76 12.40 29.49 -6.23
CA PRO A 76 13.02 29.34 -4.91
C PRO A 76 12.00 29.55 -3.78
N LEU A 77 12.03 28.68 -2.77
CA LEU A 77 11.09 28.69 -1.64
C LEU A 77 10.99 30.08 -0.98
N GLU A 78 12.02 30.93 -1.11
CA GLU A 78 12.00 32.33 -0.71
C GLU A 78 10.84 33.14 -1.31
N GLN A 79 10.38 32.83 -2.53
CA GLN A 79 9.29 33.55 -3.20
C GLN A 79 7.89 33.11 -2.74
N LEU A 80 7.79 31.95 -2.07
CA LEU A 80 6.53 31.37 -1.57
C LEU A 80 6.36 31.54 -0.05
N LYS A 81 7.36 32.10 0.65
CA LYS A 81 7.26 32.40 2.08
C LYS A 81 6.28 33.55 2.30
N GLN A 82 5.02 33.23 2.59
CA GLN A 82 4.14 34.19 3.26
C GLN A 82 4.69 34.45 4.68
N PRO A 83 4.70 35.72 5.13
CA PRO A 83 4.98 35.99 6.53
C PRO A 83 3.94 35.27 7.37
N ARG A 84 4.40 34.44 8.33
CA ARG A 84 3.51 33.84 9.33
C ARG A 84 2.82 34.98 10.06
N LYS A 85 1.52 35.16 9.79
CA LYS A 85 0.67 35.99 10.64
C LYS A 85 0.44 35.16 11.90
N MET A 86 1.16 35.49 12.96
CA MET A 86 0.90 34.91 14.27
C MET A 86 -0.44 35.51 14.72
N ASP A 87 -1.51 34.73 14.64
CA ASP A 87 -2.70 35.05 15.39
C ASP A 87 -2.36 34.87 16.87
N ASP A 88 -2.79 35.84 17.69
CA ASP A 88 -2.49 35.96 19.11
C ASP A 88 -3.28 34.89 19.90
N VAL A 89 -2.87 33.64 19.72
CA VAL A 89 -3.39 32.49 20.45
C VAL A 89 -2.27 32.02 21.36
N GLU A 90 -2.54 31.98 22.65
CA GLU A 90 -1.65 31.45 23.67
C GLU A 90 -1.38 29.96 23.35
N ILE A 91 -0.22 29.67 22.76
CA ILE A 91 0.20 28.30 22.45
C ILE A 91 0.70 27.72 23.78
N GLU A 92 -0.12 26.92 24.45
CA GLU A 92 0.40 25.97 25.42
C GLU A 92 1.43 25.10 24.68
N GLU A 93 2.69 25.11 25.13
CA GLU A 93 3.77 24.27 24.60
C GLU A 93 3.48 22.80 24.94
N ASP A 94 2.47 22.24 24.29
CA ASP A 94 2.14 20.84 24.42
C ASP A 94 3.08 20.08 23.47
N TYR A 95 4.08 19.40 24.06
CA TYR A 95 5.04 18.52 23.39
C TYR A 95 4.37 17.38 22.57
N SER A 96 3.04 17.33 22.56
CA SER A 96 2.12 16.50 21.78
C SER A 96 2.20 16.68 20.27
N SER A 97 2.69 17.80 19.73
CA SER A 97 2.60 18.08 18.28
C SER A 97 3.40 17.09 17.39
N SER A 98 4.54 16.58 17.88
CA SER A 98 5.28 15.51 17.18
C SER A 98 4.65 14.14 17.35
N MET A 99 3.96 13.92 18.48
CA MET A 99 3.19 12.70 18.74
C MET A 99 1.92 12.66 17.87
N ASP A 100 1.38 13.81 17.46
CA ASP A 100 0.17 13.93 16.64
C ASP A 100 0.42 13.61 15.15
N ALA A 101 1.58 14.00 14.61
CA ALA A 101 2.00 13.62 13.26
C ALA A 101 2.27 12.10 13.15
N PHE A 102 2.84 11.52 14.20
CA PHE A 102 2.95 10.06 14.32
C PHE A 102 1.55 9.45 14.53
N ALA A 103 0.73 9.94 15.46
CA ALA A 103 -0.60 9.40 15.72
C ALA A 103 -1.53 9.43 14.49
N ALA A 104 -1.46 10.45 13.63
CA ALA A 104 -2.18 10.49 12.36
C ALA A 104 -1.76 9.38 11.38
N TYR A 105 -0.46 9.03 11.36
CA TYR A 105 0.07 7.91 10.57
C TYR A 105 -0.29 6.55 11.20
N TYR A 106 -0.35 6.49 12.54
CA TYR A 106 -0.66 5.28 13.32
C TYR A 106 -2.14 5.07 13.64
N ALA A 107 -3.02 6.02 13.32
CA ALA A 107 -4.47 5.87 13.51
C ALA A 107 -5.04 4.72 12.65
N ALA A 108 -4.34 4.34 11.58
CA ALA A 108 -4.58 3.12 10.81
C ALA A 108 -3.89 1.87 11.41
N VAL A 109 -2.85 2.03 12.24
CA VAL A 109 -1.98 0.94 12.74
C VAL A 109 -2.50 0.32 14.05
N ASN A 110 -3.33 1.02 14.84
CA ASN A 110 -3.93 0.44 16.04
C ASN A 110 -5.10 -0.53 15.78
N LYS A 111 -5.53 -0.71 14.53
CA LYS A 111 -6.22 -1.94 14.11
C LYS A 111 -5.18 -3.01 13.81
N ASN A 112 -4.57 -3.55 14.86
CA ASN A 112 -3.51 -4.57 14.69
C ASN A 112 -4.01 -5.84 13.96
N GLN A 113 -5.33 -6.01 13.81
CA GLN A 113 -5.96 -6.98 12.91
C GLN A 113 -7.30 -6.43 12.43
N ASP A 114 -7.46 -6.26 11.11
CA ASP A 114 -8.79 -6.08 10.53
C ASP A 114 -9.61 -7.35 10.79
N ARG A 115 -10.81 -7.19 11.38
CA ARG A 115 -11.70 -8.34 11.58
C ARG A 115 -12.24 -8.80 10.22
N PRO A 116 -12.59 -10.09 10.03
CA PRO A 116 -12.99 -10.60 8.73
C PRO A 116 -14.21 -9.84 8.17
N PRO A 117 -14.28 -9.63 6.84
CA PRO A 117 -15.41 -8.97 6.22
C PRO A 117 -16.67 -9.83 6.34
N THR A 118 -17.79 -9.18 6.66
CA THR A 118 -19.13 -9.77 6.75
C THR A 118 -20.14 -8.95 5.96
N PHE A 119 -21.20 -9.58 5.48
CA PHE A 119 -22.25 -8.88 4.74
C PHE A 119 -23.26 -8.23 5.71
N SER A 120 -23.40 -6.90 5.65
CA SER A 120 -24.45 -6.18 6.36
C SER A 120 -25.70 -6.10 5.51
N LYS A 121 -26.78 -6.76 5.95
CA LYS A 121 -28.10 -6.67 5.30
C LYS A 121 -28.70 -5.26 5.39
N GLU A 122 -28.41 -4.53 6.47
CA GLU A 122 -28.91 -3.18 6.70
C GLU A 122 -28.30 -2.16 5.73
N LEU A 123 -27.00 -2.30 5.45
CA LEU A 123 -26.28 -1.40 4.54
C LEU A 123 -26.21 -1.92 3.09
N GLY A 124 -26.48 -3.22 2.86
CA GLY A 124 -26.32 -3.87 1.55
C GLY A 124 -24.87 -3.99 1.08
N LEU A 125 -23.90 -3.88 2.00
CA LEU A 125 -22.47 -3.81 1.73
C LEU A 125 -21.69 -4.86 2.54
N ALA A 126 -20.51 -5.24 2.03
CA ALA A 126 -19.52 -5.93 2.84
C ALA A 126 -18.85 -4.93 3.79
N ILE A 127 -18.95 -5.18 5.09
CA ILE A 127 -18.33 -4.38 6.16
C ILE A 127 -17.37 -5.23 6.96
N GLU A 128 -16.40 -4.60 7.64
CA GLU A 128 -15.65 -5.29 8.69
C GLU A 128 -16.63 -5.82 9.75
N SER A 129 -16.39 -7.02 10.30
CA SER A 129 -17.21 -7.52 11.40
C SER A 129 -17.23 -6.55 12.57
N LEU A 130 -18.39 -6.39 13.20
CA LEU A 130 -18.59 -5.49 14.33
C LEU A 130 -17.94 -6.10 15.59
N PRO A 131 -17.47 -5.28 16.54
CA PRO A 131 -17.09 -5.76 17.86
C PRO A 131 -18.25 -6.48 18.56
N ASP A 132 -17.95 -7.45 19.41
CA ASP A 132 -18.96 -8.22 20.14
C ASP A 132 -19.91 -7.28 20.92
N GLY A 133 -21.21 -7.44 20.68
CA GLY A 133 -22.26 -6.68 21.36
C GLY A 133 -22.59 -5.30 20.78
N PHE A 134 -22.00 -4.89 19.66
CA PHE A 134 -22.31 -3.62 18.98
C PHE A 134 -23.15 -3.83 17.71
N SER A 135 -24.09 -2.91 17.46
CA SER A 135 -24.81 -2.80 16.19
C SER A 135 -24.25 -1.66 15.32
N VAL A 136 -24.63 -1.64 14.03
CA VAL A 136 -24.27 -0.54 13.11
C VAL A 136 -24.81 0.80 13.61
N GLY A 137 -26.03 0.80 14.17
CA GLY A 137 -26.63 2.00 14.75
C GLY A 137 -25.83 2.56 15.93
N ASP A 138 -25.30 1.71 16.81
CA ASP A 138 -24.51 2.13 17.97
C ASP A 138 -23.22 2.87 17.56
N LEU A 139 -22.67 2.52 16.40
CA LEU A 139 -21.49 3.19 15.83
C LEU A 139 -21.85 4.47 15.06
N TRP A 140 -23.09 4.59 14.59
CA TRP A 140 -23.54 5.69 13.74
C TRP A 140 -24.16 6.85 14.52
N TYR A 141 -24.87 6.56 15.61
CA TYR A 141 -25.56 7.57 16.40
C TYR A 141 -24.67 8.09 17.54
N ILE A 142 -24.15 9.31 17.39
CA ILE A 142 -23.55 10.04 18.51
C ILE A 142 -24.68 10.60 19.37
N LEU A 143 -24.95 9.99 20.52
CA LEU A 143 -25.81 10.61 21.54
C LEU A 143 -25.10 11.85 22.08
N LEU A 144 -25.51 13.04 21.60
CA LEU A 144 -25.21 14.30 22.28
C LEU A 144 -25.85 14.22 23.67
N ARG A 145 -25.04 13.91 24.70
CA ARG A 145 -25.48 14.10 26.09
C ARG A 145 -25.76 15.58 26.27
N SER A 146 -27.04 15.91 26.41
CA SER A 146 -27.55 17.26 26.64
C SER A 146 -26.74 17.96 27.74
N THR A 147 -25.91 18.91 27.35
CA THR A 147 -25.35 19.92 28.23
C THR A 147 -26.39 21.02 28.42
N SER A 148 -27.02 20.99 29.59
CA SER A 148 -27.67 22.08 30.34
C SER A 148 -28.25 23.26 29.54
N LEU A 149 -29.58 23.34 29.53
CA LEU A 149 -30.37 24.55 29.24
C LEU A 149 -29.85 25.75 30.05
N VAL A 150 -29.09 26.65 29.40
CA VAL A 150 -28.88 28.02 29.89
C VAL A 150 -30.15 28.81 29.56
N ARG A 151 -30.98 29.05 30.56
CA ARG A 151 -32.20 29.86 30.44
C ARG A 151 -31.80 31.35 30.49
N VAL A 152 -31.74 32.02 29.35
CA VAL A 152 -31.60 33.48 29.31
C VAL A 152 -32.95 34.09 29.63
N SER A 153 -33.06 34.70 30.82
CA SER A 153 -34.23 35.50 31.23
C SER A 153 -34.06 36.93 30.71
N ALA A 154 -34.77 37.30 29.65
CA ALA A 154 -34.96 38.69 29.28
C ALA A 154 -35.92 39.35 30.28
N ARG A 155 -35.40 40.27 31.11
CA ARG A 155 -36.25 41.18 31.90
C ARG A 155 -36.77 42.28 30.96
N HIS A 156 -38.07 42.55 31.06
CA HIS A 156 -38.72 43.72 30.46
C HIS A 156 -38.21 45.02 31.10
#